data_AF-A0A9X4X7M8-F1
#
_entry.id   AF-A0A9X4X7M8-F1
#
_cell.length_a   1.000
_cell.length_b   1.000
_cell.length_c   1.000
_cell.angle_alpha   90.00
_cell.angle_beta   90.00
_cell.angle_gamma   90.00
#
_symmetry.space_group_name_H-M   'P 1'
#
loop_
_entity.id
_entity.type
_entity.pdbx_description
1 polymer ?
#
loop_
_entity_poly.entity_id
_entity_poly.type
_entity_poly.pdbx_seq_one_letter_code
_entity_poly.pdbx_strand_id
1 'polypeptide(L)'
;MKKRYILGAVGLALLGLGTSACSSKADNSNNEQATSKKADKLEKKLDKADKDAKKQSTEQTNNKFVGNTFKTNKGTIKIEKLTKVTLKNATSDGDVHYVVIDASFTNKSKKGVTPEDFFMDNLKLEQKLEKSSHEVGGERSQFEEDLTPWKDKINAKLDKVDPGQTVQFAMSYQLDKDDGDKDVDTYLLQPWNSDTMDTYGKPLKLTASSTQTITKPNDDSGNDTDTDD
;
A
#
# COMPACT_ATOMS: atom_id res chain seq x y z
N MET A 1 5.96 -17.12 38.00
CA MET A 1 4.62 -17.62 37.61
C MET A 1 4.65 -17.99 36.13
N LYS A 2 4.42 -19.26 35.78
CA LYS A 2 4.43 -19.76 34.40
C LYS A 2 3.05 -19.53 33.77
N LYS A 3 2.97 -18.91 32.59
CA LYS A 3 1.75 -18.88 31.78
C LYS A 3 2.02 -19.55 30.43
N ARG A 4 1.27 -20.62 30.19
CA ARG A 4 1.18 -21.35 28.93
C ARG A 4 0.10 -20.69 28.09
N TYR A 5 0.32 -20.54 26.79
CA TYR A 5 -0.74 -20.21 25.84
C TYR A 5 -0.75 -21.19 24.68
N ILE A 6 -1.98 -21.42 24.21
CA ILE A 6 -2.52 -22.60 23.55
C ILE A 6 -2.34 -22.47 22.04
N LEU A 7 -1.88 -23.54 21.38
CA LEU A 7 -1.89 -23.66 19.92
C LEU A 7 -3.34 -23.75 19.42
N GLY A 8 -3.76 -22.81 18.57
CA GLY A 8 -4.98 -22.91 17.78
C GLY A 8 -4.66 -23.43 16.38
N ALA A 9 -5.03 -24.69 16.11
CA ALA A 9 -4.97 -25.28 14.78
C ALA A 9 -6.22 -24.87 13.98
N VAL A 10 -6.03 -24.21 12.84
CA VAL A 10 -7.12 -23.95 11.88
C VAL A 10 -7.06 -25.02 10.81
N GLY A 11 -8.08 -25.88 10.79
CA GLY A 11 -8.24 -26.96 9.83
C GLY A 11 -8.55 -26.45 8.42
N LEU A 12 -7.86 -27.01 7.43
CA LEU A 12 -8.13 -26.83 6.01
C LEU A 12 -9.23 -27.82 5.58
N ALA A 13 -10.42 -27.31 5.28
CA ALA A 13 -11.47 -28.07 4.60
C ALA A 13 -11.16 -28.11 3.08
N LEU A 14 -10.80 -29.30 2.58
CA LEU A 14 -10.66 -29.58 1.15
C LEU A 14 -12.05 -29.64 0.50
N LEU A 15 -12.32 -28.71 -0.42
CA LEU A 15 -13.47 -28.74 -1.31
C LEU A 15 -13.20 -29.74 -2.44
N GLY A 16 -13.93 -30.86 -2.39
CA GLY A 16 -13.97 -31.84 -3.47
C GLY A 16 -14.75 -31.30 -4.68
N LEU A 17 -14.20 -31.51 -5.88
CA LEU A 17 -14.93 -31.39 -7.12
C LEU A 17 -15.29 -32.79 -7.61
N GLY A 18 -16.55 -33.15 -7.44
CA GLY A 18 -17.17 -34.30 -8.10
C GLY A 18 -18.22 -33.81 -9.10
N THR A 19 -18.05 -34.19 -10.37
CA THR A 19 -19.10 -34.33 -11.40
C THR A 19 -18.50 -35.18 -12.51
N SER A 20 -19.14 -36.11 -13.22
CA SER A 20 -20.37 -36.89 -13.09
C SER A 20 -20.20 -38.01 -14.12
N ALA A 21 -20.66 -39.22 -13.80
CA ALA A 21 -20.64 -40.37 -14.69
C ALA A 21 -21.52 -40.16 -15.93
N CYS A 22 -21.22 -40.84 -17.03
CA CYS A 22 -22.26 -41.53 -17.80
C CYS A 22 -21.70 -42.74 -18.56
N SER A 23 -22.40 -43.85 -18.40
CA SER A 23 -22.09 -45.24 -18.77
C SER A 23 -22.58 -45.63 -20.17
N SER A 24 -22.01 -46.71 -20.77
CA SER A 24 -22.78 -47.91 -21.15
C SER A 24 -21.93 -49.04 -21.80
N LYS A 25 -22.12 -50.25 -21.23
CA LYS A 25 -21.90 -51.66 -21.67
C LYS A 25 -21.59 -52.00 -23.15
N ALA A 26 -20.66 -52.95 -23.37
CA ALA A 26 -20.89 -54.39 -23.74
C ALA A 26 -19.80 -54.98 -24.70
N ASP A 27 -19.35 -56.19 -24.34
CA ASP A 27 -18.83 -57.34 -25.13
C ASP A 27 -17.59 -57.28 -26.06
N ASN A 28 -16.58 -58.03 -25.60
CA ASN A 28 -15.85 -59.14 -26.25
C ASN A 28 -14.98 -58.95 -27.52
N SER A 29 -13.89 -59.73 -27.51
CA SER A 29 -13.03 -60.22 -28.60
C SER A 29 -11.73 -59.47 -28.95
N ASN A 30 -10.69 -60.30 -29.07
CA ASN A 30 -9.35 -60.12 -29.63
C ASN A 30 -9.18 -58.94 -30.61
N ASN A 31 -8.05 -58.23 -30.54
CA ASN A 31 -6.89 -58.50 -31.39
C ASN A 31 -5.75 -57.54 -31.05
N GLU A 32 -4.54 -57.98 -31.33
CA GLU A 32 -3.30 -57.21 -31.31
C GLU A 32 -3.42 -55.90 -32.11
N GLN A 33 -2.65 -54.88 -31.73
CA GLN A 33 -1.76 -54.09 -32.62
C GLN A 33 -1.48 -52.67 -32.12
N ALA A 34 -0.17 -52.39 -31.96
CA ALA A 34 0.52 -51.11 -32.07
C ALA A 34 0.10 -49.91 -31.17
N THR A 35 1.04 -49.38 -30.39
CA THR A 35 1.51 -47.96 -30.45
C THR A 35 2.39 -47.58 -29.24
N SER A 36 3.71 -47.81 -29.31
CA SER A 36 4.69 -47.23 -28.36
C SER A 36 5.53 -46.13 -29.01
N LYS A 37 4.89 -45.05 -29.50
CA LYS A 37 5.59 -43.85 -30.03
C LYS A 37 4.92 -42.53 -29.64
N LYS A 38 4.25 -42.45 -28.48
CA LYS A 38 3.64 -41.20 -27.98
C LYS A 38 4.00 -40.81 -26.54
N ALA A 39 4.74 -41.62 -25.78
CA ALA A 39 5.22 -41.24 -24.44
C ALA A 39 6.45 -40.32 -24.51
N ASP A 40 7.39 -40.61 -25.42
CA ASP A 40 8.69 -39.94 -25.53
C ASP A 40 8.64 -38.49 -26.05
N LYS A 41 7.47 -38.04 -26.54
CA LYS A 41 7.24 -36.68 -27.06
C LYS A 41 6.55 -35.76 -26.05
N LEU A 42 5.99 -36.31 -24.98
CA LEU A 42 5.34 -35.55 -23.91
C LEU A 42 6.35 -35.13 -22.83
N GLU A 43 7.28 -36.01 -22.46
CA GLU A 43 8.33 -35.70 -21.48
C GLU A 43 9.28 -34.60 -21.97
N LYS A 44 9.67 -34.61 -23.26
CA LYS A 44 10.48 -33.53 -23.85
C LYS A 44 9.77 -32.18 -24.01
N LYS A 45 8.44 -32.12 -23.92
CA LYS A 45 7.68 -30.86 -23.94
C LYS A 45 7.45 -30.29 -22.53
N LEU A 46 7.33 -31.14 -21.52
CA LEU A 46 7.26 -30.72 -20.12
C LEU A 46 8.58 -30.15 -19.63
N ASP A 47 9.71 -30.78 -19.97
CA ASP A 47 11.05 -30.29 -19.58
C ASP A 47 11.46 -28.96 -20.26
N LYS A 48 10.84 -28.62 -21.40
CA LYS A 48 11.02 -27.32 -22.05
C LYS A 48 10.04 -26.26 -21.54
N ALA A 49 8.80 -26.62 -21.25
CA ALA A 49 7.85 -25.70 -20.63
C ALA A 49 8.31 -25.28 -19.22
N ASP A 50 8.89 -26.21 -18.45
CA ASP A 50 9.48 -25.89 -17.14
C ASP A 50 10.77 -25.06 -17.27
N LYS A 51 11.61 -25.32 -18.28
CA LYS A 51 12.82 -24.50 -18.51
C LYS A 51 12.54 -23.13 -19.11
N ASP A 52 11.46 -22.96 -19.87
CA ASP A 52 11.06 -21.66 -20.42
C ASP A 52 10.23 -20.84 -19.41
N ALA A 53 9.41 -21.49 -18.56
CA ALA A 53 8.76 -20.83 -17.42
C ALA A 53 9.77 -20.41 -16.33
N LYS A 54 10.81 -21.22 -16.10
CA LYS A 54 11.87 -20.93 -15.14
C LYS A 54 12.93 -19.95 -15.67
N LYS A 55 12.98 -19.72 -16.99
CA LYS A 55 13.80 -18.65 -17.63
C LYS A 55 13.11 -17.30 -17.76
N GLN A 56 11.78 -17.22 -17.62
CA GLN A 56 11.09 -15.94 -17.36
C GLN A 56 11.16 -15.50 -15.89
N SER A 57 11.63 -16.38 -15.01
CA SER A 57 11.88 -16.09 -13.59
C SER A 57 13.32 -15.62 -13.33
N THR A 58 14.01 -15.09 -14.33
CA THR A 58 15.21 -14.26 -14.12
C THR A 58 14.78 -12.87 -13.68
N GLU A 59 14.79 -12.63 -12.37
CA GLU A 59 15.25 -11.37 -11.76
C GLU A 59 14.92 -10.07 -12.52
N GLN A 60 13.66 -9.83 -12.87
CA GLN A 60 13.16 -8.47 -12.70
C GLN A 60 12.79 -8.36 -11.22
N THR A 61 13.76 -7.89 -10.44
CA THR A 61 13.42 -7.04 -9.29
C THR A 61 12.55 -5.92 -9.88
N ASN A 62 11.23 -6.13 -9.91
CA ASN A 62 10.25 -5.23 -10.49
C ASN A 62 10.19 -3.99 -9.60
N ASN A 63 11.24 -3.17 -9.67
CA ASN A 63 11.32 -1.92 -8.96
C ASN A 63 10.24 -1.03 -9.56
N LYS A 64 9.10 -0.95 -8.87
CA LYS A 64 7.97 -0.12 -9.32
C LYS A 64 8.30 1.37 -9.23
N PHE A 65 9.30 1.72 -8.43
CA PHE A 65 9.87 3.05 -8.40
C PHE A 65 10.92 3.21 -9.51
N VAL A 66 10.70 4.20 -10.36
CA VAL A 66 11.70 4.76 -11.27
C VAL A 66 12.00 6.17 -10.79
N GLY A 67 13.14 6.35 -10.10
CA GLY A 67 13.41 7.56 -9.34
C GLY A 67 12.39 7.72 -8.19
N ASN A 68 11.79 8.89 -8.07
CA ASN A 68 10.72 9.19 -7.10
C ASN A 68 9.31 8.84 -7.60
N THR A 69 9.19 8.12 -8.71
CA THR A 69 7.90 7.85 -9.37
C THR A 69 7.55 6.38 -9.30
N PHE A 70 6.48 6.06 -8.58
CA PHE A 70 5.84 4.75 -8.54
C PHE A 70 4.95 4.53 -9.77
N LYS A 71 5.10 3.41 -10.46
CA LYS A 71 4.35 3.13 -11.70
C LYS A 71 3.67 1.77 -11.68
N THR A 72 2.38 1.77 -12.04
CA THR A 72 1.62 0.57 -12.40
C THR A 72 0.92 0.79 -13.74
N ASN A 73 0.24 -0.25 -14.23
CA ASN A 73 -0.65 -0.13 -15.39
C ASN A 73 -1.91 0.71 -15.08
N LYS A 74 -2.33 0.79 -13.81
CA LYS A 74 -3.54 1.50 -13.39
C LYS A 74 -3.28 2.96 -12.99
N GLY A 75 -2.05 3.34 -12.70
CA GLY A 75 -1.74 4.72 -12.32
C GLY A 75 -0.27 4.97 -12.07
N THR A 76 0.02 6.20 -11.67
CA THR A 76 1.37 6.64 -11.35
C THR A 76 1.31 7.64 -10.20
N ILE A 77 2.17 7.46 -9.21
CA ILE A 77 2.38 8.44 -8.13
C ILE A 77 3.80 8.95 -8.23
N LYS A 78 3.98 10.27 -8.29
CA LYS A 78 5.30 10.92 -8.20
C LYS A 78 5.40 11.62 -6.86
N ILE A 79 6.39 11.23 -6.06
CA ILE A 79 6.67 11.82 -4.75
C ILE A 79 7.52 13.07 -4.94
N GLU A 80 7.02 14.22 -4.50
CA GLU A 80 7.72 15.49 -4.67
C GLU A 80 8.53 15.85 -3.44
N LYS A 81 7.90 15.80 -2.26
CA LYS A 81 8.51 16.28 -1.02
C LYS A 81 7.94 15.55 0.19
N LEU A 82 8.80 15.29 1.18
CA LEU A 82 8.38 14.92 2.54
C LEU A 82 8.74 16.06 3.49
N THR A 83 7.75 16.48 4.29
CA THR A 83 7.88 17.53 5.30
C THR A 83 7.45 16.99 6.66
N LYS A 84 8.25 17.22 7.70
CA LYS A 84 7.83 16.99 9.09
C LYS A 84 7.07 18.22 9.58
N VAL A 85 5.95 18.01 10.25
CA VAL A 85 5.12 19.10 10.77
C VAL A 85 4.87 18.89 12.25
N THR A 86 5.09 19.93 13.05
CA THR A 86 4.65 19.99 14.44
C THR A 86 3.48 20.95 14.53
N LEU A 87 2.30 20.43 14.85
CA LEU A 87 1.13 21.23 15.18
C LEU A 87 1.14 21.50 16.69
N LYS A 88 1.54 22.71 17.05
CA LYS A 88 1.67 23.14 18.44
C LYS A 88 0.34 23.34 19.12
N ASN A 89 0.28 22.93 20.38
CA ASN A 89 -0.91 23.06 21.24
C ASN A 89 -2.18 22.49 20.57
N ALA A 90 -2.02 21.43 19.77
CA ALA A 90 -3.14 20.81 19.07
C ALA A 90 -4.12 20.11 20.02
N THR A 91 -3.61 19.57 21.14
CA THR A 91 -4.42 18.97 22.21
C THR A 91 -4.04 19.53 23.58
N SER A 92 -4.88 19.26 24.60
CA SER A 92 -4.57 19.55 26.01
C SER A 92 -3.25 18.93 26.47
N ASP A 93 -2.88 17.82 25.84
CA ASP A 93 -1.69 17.02 26.16
C ASP A 93 -0.48 17.41 25.29
N GLY A 94 -0.56 18.55 24.61
CA GLY A 94 0.55 19.16 23.88
C GLY A 94 0.47 19.02 22.35
N ASP A 95 1.66 19.01 21.76
CA ASP A 95 1.84 19.05 20.31
C ASP A 95 1.44 17.72 19.64
N VAL A 96 1.07 17.80 18.37
CA VAL A 96 0.86 16.64 17.48
C VAL A 96 1.83 16.73 16.32
N HIS A 97 2.49 15.61 16.01
CA HIS A 97 3.50 15.54 14.96
C HIS A 97 2.98 14.78 13.74
N TYR A 98 3.36 15.24 12.55
CA TYR A 98 3.01 14.63 11.29
C TYR A 98 4.22 14.49 10.37
N VAL A 99 4.08 13.58 9.42
CA VAL A 99 4.72 13.72 8.11
C VAL A 99 3.68 14.02 7.04
N VAL A 100 4.03 14.94 6.15
CA VAL A 100 3.23 15.29 4.98
C VAL A 100 4.05 14.99 3.72
N ILE A 101 3.47 14.23 2.80
CA ILE A 101 4.06 13.83 1.53
C ILE A 101 3.31 14.54 0.41
N ASP A 102 3.92 15.57 -0.18
CA ASP A 102 3.44 16.17 -1.43
C ASP A 102 3.68 15.19 -2.59
N ALA A 103 2.64 14.93 -3.37
CA ALA A 103 2.70 14.02 -4.50
C ALA A 103 1.76 14.43 -5.63
N SER A 104 2.03 13.91 -6.83
CA SER A 104 1.06 13.93 -7.94
C SER A 104 0.61 12.53 -8.30
N PHE A 105 -0.68 12.40 -8.60
CA PHE A 105 -1.30 11.16 -9.06
C PHE A 105 -1.81 11.32 -10.49
N THR A 106 -1.42 10.40 -11.36
CA THR A 106 -1.99 10.23 -12.70
C THR A 106 -2.84 8.97 -12.75
N ASN A 107 -4.14 9.10 -12.98
CA ASN A 107 -5.03 7.95 -13.14
C ASN A 107 -4.89 7.36 -14.56
N LYS A 108 -4.44 6.12 -14.67
CA LYS A 108 -4.33 5.38 -15.96
C LYS A 108 -5.35 4.26 -16.07
N SER A 109 -6.22 4.12 -15.09
CA SER A 109 -7.29 3.13 -15.09
C SER A 109 -8.44 3.60 -15.98
N LYS A 110 -9.43 2.72 -16.18
CA LYS A 110 -10.62 3.01 -17.01
C LYS A 110 -11.76 3.70 -16.23
N LYS A 111 -11.62 3.86 -14.92
CA LYS A 111 -12.64 4.45 -14.03
C LYS A 111 -12.04 5.58 -13.22
N GLY A 112 -12.88 6.47 -12.69
CA GLY A 112 -12.41 7.44 -11.71
C GLY A 112 -11.92 6.75 -10.43
N VAL A 113 -10.79 7.21 -9.89
CA VAL A 113 -10.13 6.67 -8.68
C VAL A 113 -9.62 7.85 -7.86
N THR A 114 -9.74 7.80 -6.54
CA THR A 114 -9.18 8.83 -5.65
C THR A 114 -7.67 8.59 -5.48
N PRO A 115 -6.85 9.64 -5.34
CA PRO A 115 -5.44 9.47 -5.03
C PRO A 115 -5.19 8.63 -3.77
N GLU A 116 -6.01 8.79 -2.72
CA GLU A 116 -5.88 8.03 -1.47
C GLU A 116 -6.11 6.53 -1.67
N ASP A 117 -7.20 6.12 -2.32
CA ASP A 117 -7.48 4.70 -2.58
C ASP A 117 -6.33 4.07 -3.37
N PHE A 118 -5.89 4.76 -4.44
CA PHE A 118 -4.77 4.27 -5.25
C PHE A 118 -3.48 4.19 -4.44
N PHE A 119 -3.21 5.18 -3.58
CA PHE A 119 -2.02 5.19 -2.73
C PHE A 119 -2.06 4.01 -1.77
N MET A 120 -3.11 3.87 -0.96
CA MET A 120 -3.21 2.82 0.06
C MET A 120 -3.28 1.40 -0.53
N ASP A 121 -3.83 1.25 -1.73
CA ASP A 121 -3.84 -0.05 -2.42
C ASP A 121 -2.46 -0.49 -2.90
N ASN A 122 -1.54 0.46 -3.11
CA ASN A 122 -0.29 0.21 -3.82
C ASN A 122 0.98 0.55 -3.04
N LEU A 123 0.87 1.32 -1.97
CA LEU A 123 1.96 1.89 -1.22
C LEU A 123 1.67 1.86 0.28
N LYS A 124 2.71 1.55 1.03
CA LYS A 124 2.72 1.58 2.49
C LYS A 124 3.87 2.45 2.96
N LEU A 125 3.61 3.35 3.91
CA LEU A 125 4.64 4.17 4.52
C LEU A 125 5.16 3.47 5.78
N GLU A 126 6.48 3.32 5.86
CA GLU A 126 7.15 2.84 7.06
C GLU A 126 8.15 3.89 7.52
N GLN A 127 8.36 3.97 8.82
CA GLN A 127 9.41 4.76 9.42
C GLN A 127 10.60 3.86 9.71
N LYS A 128 11.81 4.38 9.46
CA LYS A 128 13.04 3.63 9.71
C LYS A 128 13.71 4.08 10.99
N LEU A 129 13.57 3.28 12.04
CA LEU A 129 14.30 3.42 13.30
C LEU A 129 15.70 2.79 13.19
N GLU A 130 16.55 3.01 14.21
CA GLU A 130 17.92 2.50 14.23
C GLU A 130 17.99 0.97 14.10
N LYS A 131 17.03 0.27 14.71
CA LYS A 131 17.02 -1.21 14.83
C LYS A 131 15.79 -1.88 14.23
N SER A 132 14.81 -1.12 13.73
CA SER A 132 13.54 -1.64 13.23
C SER A 132 12.94 -0.69 12.18
N SER A 133 11.89 -1.14 11.51
CA SER A 133 10.89 -0.26 10.90
C SER A 133 9.52 -0.63 11.42
N HIS A 134 8.64 0.35 11.46
CA HIS A 134 7.21 0.14 11.71
C HIS A 134 6.40 0.95 10.72
N GLU A 135 5.16 0.55 10.55
CA GLU A 135 4.22 1.24 9.68
C GLU A 135 3.84 2.59 10.29
N VAL A 136 3.83 3.62 9.44
CA VAL A 136 3.34 4.94 9.83
C VAL A 136 1.97 5.11 9.21
N GLY A 137 1.01 5.42 10.05
CA GLY A 137 -0.34 5.74 9.61
C GLY A 137 -1.41 4.92 10.29
N GLY A 138 -2.63 5.34 10.02
CA GLY A 138 -3.84 4.83 10.62
C GLY A 138 -5.01 5.60 10.04
N GLU A 139 -6.06 5.75 10.83
CA GLU A 139 -7.22 6.54 10.44
C GLU A 139 -6.85 8.01 10.20
N ARG A 140 -7.65 8.68 9.36
CA ARG A 140 -7.50 10.11 9.07
C ARG A 140 -7.52 10.90 10.37
N SER A 141 -6.52 11.74 10.58
CA SER A 141 -6.47 12.55 11.80
C SER A 141 -7.47 13.71 11.74
N GLN A 142 -8.08 14.02 12.89
CA GLN A 142 -9.00 15.16 13.02
C GLN A 142 -8.34 16.52 12.80
N PHE A 143 -7.00 16.62 12.86
CA PHE A 143 -6.27 17.88 12.68
C PHE A 143 -5.73 18.08 11.25
N GLU A 144 -6.09 17.22 10.29
CA GLU A 144 -5.62 17.37 8.90
C GLU A 144 -6.00 18.73 8.27
N GLU A 145 -7.13 19.32 8.67
CA GLU A 145 -7.56 20.65 8.20
C GLU A 145 -6.69 21.79 8.73
N ASP A 146 -5.97 21.58 9.84
CA ASP A 146 -5.07 22.57 10.46
C ASP A 146 -3.68 22.56 9.81
N LEU A 147 -3.38 21.59 8.93
CA LEU A 147 -2.08 21.44 8.26
C LEU A 147 -1.93 22.39 7.07
N THR A 148 -1.88 23.70 7.33
CA THR A 148 -1.62 24.73 6.31
C THR A 148 -0.13 24.79 5.95
N PRO A 149 0.27 24.86 4.66
CA PRO A 149 -0.55 25.12 3.47
C PRO A 149 -1.08 23.88 2.74
N TRP A 150 -1.00 22.70 3.33
CA TRP A 150 -1.37 21.45 2.65
C TRP A 150 -2.86 21.13 2.67
N LYS A 151 -3.67 21.81 3.48
CA LYS A 151 -5.12 21.59 3.60
C LYS A 151 -5.82 21.23 2.28
N ASP A 152 -5.69 22.08 1.26
CA ASP A 152 -6.35 21.86 -0.04
C ASP A 152 -5.82 20.61 -0.75
N LYS A 153 -4.52 20.35 -0.69
CA LYS A 153 -3.90 19.14 -1.28
C LYS A 153 -4.28 17.87 -0.51
N ILE A 154 -4.43 17.96 0.81
CA ILE A 154 -4.89 16.87 1.66
C ILE A 154 -6.34 16.56 1.37
N ASN A 155 -7.18 17.55 1.10
CA ASN A 155 -8.57 17.31 0.71
C ASN A 155 -8.67 16.76 -0.72
N ALA A 156 -7.81 17.21 -1.64
CA ALA A 156 -7.74 16.69 -3.01
C ALA A 156 -7.41 15.19 -3.10
N LYS A 157 -6.84 14.56 -2.06
CA LYS A 157 -6.61 13.10 -2.04
C LYS A 157 -7.90 12.28 -2.07
N LEU A 158 -9.02 12.89 -1.68
CA LEU A 158 -10.36 12.30 -1.65
C LEU A 158 -11.15 12.54 -2.92
N ASP A 159 -10.70 13.48 -3.75
CA ASP A 159 -11.40 13.83 -4.98
C ASP A 159 -11.17 12.75 -6.05
N LYS A 160 -12.27 12.35 -6.70
CA LYS A 160 -12.22 11.35 -7.75
C LYS A 160 -11.53 11.94 -8.98
N VAL A 161 -10.45 11.30 -9.42
CA VAL A 161 -9.69 11.72 -10.61
C VAL A 161 -10.09 10.88 -11.80
N ASP A 162 -10.48 11.51 -12.90
CA ASP A 162 -10.91 10.80 -14.11
C ASP A 162 -9.73 10.16 -14.87
N PRO A 163 -9.99 9.13 -15.71
CA PRO A 163 -8.99 8.51 -16.55
C PRO A 163 -8.17 9.52 -17.37
N GLY A 164 -6.84 9.39 -17.32
CA GLY A 164 -5.88 10.23 -18.04
C GLY A 164 -5.54 11.54 -17.36
N GLN A 165 -6.24 11.94 -16.30
CA GLN A 165 -5.97 13.18 -15.58
C GLN A 165 -4.83 13.02 -14.56
N THR A 166 -4.20 14.15 -14.24
CA THR A 166 -3.18 14.25 -13.19
C THR A 166 -3.56 15.36 -12.23
N VAL A 167 -3.50 15.07 -10.92
CA VAL A 167 -3.76 16.04 -9.86
C VAL A 167 -2.60 16.05 -8.87
N GLN A 168 -2.46 17.17 -8.16
CA GLN A 168 -1.58 17.31 -7.00
C GLN A 168 -2.38 17.00 -5.74
N PHE A 169 -1.80 16.24 -4.82
CA PHE A 169 -2.40 15.89 -3.55
C PHE A 169 -1.32 15.77 -2.48
N ALA A 170 -1.73 15.60 -1.23
CA ALA A 170 -0.82 15.32 -0.15
C ALA A 170 -1.37 14.20 0.73
N MET A 171 -0.48 13.28 1.14
CA MET A 171 -0.76 12.31 2.20
C MET A 171 -0.21 12.86 3.50
N SER A 172 -0.99 12.81 4.56
CA SER A 172 -0.60 13.19 5.92
C SER A 172 -0.71 11.98 6.82
N TYR A 173 0.30 11.79 7.67
CA TYR A 173 0.31 10.72 8.67
C TYR A 173 0.69 11.31 10.01
N GLN A 174 -0.19 11.14 10.99
CA GLN A 174 0.11 11.47 12.37
C GLN A 174 1.14 10.47 12.91
N LEU A 175 2.12 10.97 13.64
CA LEU A 175 3.16 10.16 14.29
C LEU A 175 2.75 9.89 15.75
N ASP A 176 3.09 8.71 16.24
CA ASP A 176 2.78 8.34 17.62
C ASP A 176 3.62 9.14 18.62
N LYS A 177 3.03 9.47 19.78
CA LYS A 177 3.65 10.36 20.78
C LYS A 177 4.87 9.73 21.47
N ASP A 178 4.89 8.40 21.61
CA ASP A 178 5.75 7.71 22.58
C ASP A 178 6.78 6.71 21.99
N ASP A 179 6.74 6.41 20.69
CA ASP A 179 7.52 5.29 20.10
C ASP A 179 8.83 5.69 19.40
N GLY A 180 9.27 6.94 19.54
CA GLY A 180 10.51 7.45 18.92
C GLY A 180 10.33 8.05 17.53
N ASP A 181 9.09 8.11 17.05
CA ASP A 181 8.72 8.52 15.69
C ASP A 181 9.00 9.99 15.39
N LYS A 182 8.96 10.85 16.41
CA LYS A 182 9.14 12.30 16.25
C LYS A 182 10.54 12.72 15.77
N ASP A 183 11.57 11.90 16.01
CA ASP A 183 12.97 12.28 15.79
C ASP A 183 13.62 11.57 14.61
N VAL A 184 12.82 10.89 13.79
CA VAL A 184 13.31 10.21 12.59
C VAL A 184 13.13 11.10 11.37
N ASP A 185 14.17 11.16 10.53
CA ASP A 185 14.14 11.88 9.25
C ASP A 185 14.05 10.95 8.04
N THR A 186 14.17 9.64 8.24
CA THR A 186 14.12 8.63 7.18
C THR A 186 12.84 7.80 7.23
N TYR A 187 12.16 7.74 6.10
CA TYR A 187 10.97 6.93 5.86
C TYR A 187 11.20 6.04 4.64
N LEU A 188 10.48 4.93 4.58
CA LEU A 188 10.48 3.98 3.48
C LEU A 188 9.08 3.93 2.90
N LEU A 189 8.94 4.29 1.64
CA LEU A 189 7.69 4.12 0.91
C LEU A 189 7.77 2.79 0.15
N GLN A 190 7.11 1.78 0.69
CA GLN A 190 7.19 0.40 0.25
C GLN A 190 6.07 0.11 -0.76
N PRO A 191 6.37 -0.46 -1.95
CA PRO A 191 5.31 -1.01 -2.78
C PRO A 191 4.57 -2.13 -2.03
N TRP A 192 3.26 -2.03 -2.06
CA TRP A 192 2.32 -2.81 -1.26
C TRP A 192 1.18 -3.29 -2.14
N ASN A 193 0.59 -4.43 -1.80
CA ASN A 193 -0.63 -4.91 -2.40
C ASN A 193 -1.67 -5.12 -1.30
N SER A 194 -2.69 -4.26 -1.25
CA SER A 194 -3.75 -4.34 -0.24
C SER A 194 -4.53 -5.66 -0.30
N ASP A 195 -4.69 -6.26 -1.49
CA ASP A 195 -5.43 -7.51 -1.66
C ASP A 195 -4.72 -8.72 -1.01
N THR A 196 -3.39 -8.78 -1.13
CA THR A 196 -2.58 -9.90 -0.60
C THR A 196 -1.90 -9.58 0.72
N MET A 197 -1.95 -8.32 1.15
CA MET A 197 -1.26 -7.80 2.32
C MET A 197 0.26 -8.06 2.30
N ASP A 198 0.87 -7.95 1.11
CA ASP A 198 2.29 -8.21 0.91
C ASP A 198 3.03 -7.02 0.31
N THR A 199 4.24 -6.79 0.82
CA THR A 199 5.20 -5.87 0.21
C THR A 199 5.89 -6.53 -0.97
N TYR A 200 6.22 -5.76 -2.00
CA TYR A 200 7.00 -6.27 -3.13
C TYR A 200 7.96 -5.21 -3.68
N GLY A 201 8.97 -5.64 -4.43
CA GLY A 201 9.98 -4.71 -4.95
C GLY A 201 10.82 -4.02 -3.86
N LYS A 202 11.53 -2.95 -4.25
CA LYS A 202 12.37 -2.17 -3.33
C LYS A 202 11.63 -0.91 -2.87
N PRO A 203 11.73 -0.53 -1.58
CA PRO A 203 11.17 0.72 -1.09
C PRO A 203 11.90 1.93 -1.69
N LEU A 204 11.16 3.03 -1.82
CA LEU A 204 11.75 4.35 -2.00
C LEU A 204 12.13 4.92 -0.64
N LYS A 205 13.42 5.21 -0.41
CA LYS A 205 13.87 5.93 0.77
C LYS A 205 13.49 7.41 0.62
N LEU A 206 12.71 7.92 1.57
CA LEU A 206 12.34 9.32 1.69
C LEU A 206 13.09 9.91 2.88
N THR A 207 13.69 11.09 2.69
CA THR A 207 14.26 11.86 3.79
C THR A 207 13.45 13.14 3.95
N ALA A 208 13.13 13.51 5.19
CA ALA A 208 12.52 14.79 5.49
C ALA A 208 13.37 15.93 4.93
N SER A 209 12.79 16.64 3.97
CA SER A 209 13.48 17.74 3.27
C SER A 209 13.32 19.09 3.98
N SER A 210 12.33 19.18 4.87
CA SER A 210 12.08 20.34 5.72
C SER A 210 11.26 19.95 6.94
N THR A 211 11.33 20.78 7.96
CA THR A 211 10.47 20.74 9.14
C THR A 211 9.69 22.06 9.21
N GLN A 212 8.40 21.98 9.54
CA GLN A 212 7.56 23.14 9.81
C GLN A 212 6.90 23.02 11.18
N THR A 213 6.61 24.17 11.78
CA THR A 213 5.86 24.27 13.02
C THR A 213 4.69 25.20 12.77
N ILE A 214 3.49 24.71 13.05
CA ILE A 214 2.23 25.43 12.91
C ILE A 214 1.66 25.56 14.31
N THR A 215 1.22 26.75 14.70
CA THR A 215 0.45 26.93 15.93
C THR A 215 -1.02 26.97 15.56
N LYS A 216 -1.83 26.10 16.17
CA LYS A 216 -3.27 26.12 15.95
C LYS A 216 -3.80 27.52 16.32
N PRO A 217 -4.63 28.16 15.47
CA PRO A 217 -5.29 29.41 15.86
C PRO A 217 -6.10 29.18 17.13
N ASN A 218 -5.97 30.05 18.13
CA ASN A 218 -6.88 30.03 19.27
C ASN A 218 -8.25 30.50 18.77
N ASP A 219 -9.28 29.69 18.97
CA ASP A 219 -10.68 30.06 18.65
C ASP A 219 -11.24 31.15 19.62
N ASP A 220 -10.48 31.57 20.63
CA ASP A 220 -10.87 32.56 21.66
C ASP A 220 -10.78 34.03 21.20
N SER A 221 -11.22 34.35 19.98
CA SER A 221 -11.44 35.75 19.56
C SER A 221 -12.93 36.14 19.55
N GLY A 222 -13.70 35.58 20.48
CA GLY A 222 -15.05 36.01 20.80
C GLY A 222 -15.09 36.76 22.14
N ASN A 223 -14.47 37.93 22.21
CA ASN A 223 -14.67 38.85 23.34
C ASN A 223 -15.37 40.12 22.84
N ASP A 224 -16.59 39.95 22.33
CA ASP A 224 -17.57 41.04 22.31
C ASP A 224 -17.96 41.30 23.76
N THR A 225 -17.21 42.20 24.40
CA THR A 225 -17.67 42.87 25.62
C THR A 225 -18.39 44.14 25.20
N ASP A 226 -19.62 43.97 24.69
CA ASP A 226 -20.63 45.01 24.79
C ASP A 226 -20.93 45.18 26.29
N THR A 227 -20.22 46.11 26.91
CA THR A 227 -20.60 46.65 28.22
C THR A 227 -21.36 47.95 27.96
N ASP A 228 -22.65 47.82 27.64
CA ASP A 228 -23.61 48.91 27.80
C ASP A 228 -24.42 48.63 29.07
N ASP A 229 -24.03 49.27 30.17
CA ASP A 229 -24.92 49.85 31.22
C ASP A 229 -24.10 50.62 32.28
#